data_AF-A0A968VHU1-F1
#
_entry.id   AF-A0A968VHU1-F1
#
_cell.length_a   1.000
_cell.length_b   1.000
_cell.length_c   1.000
_cell.angle_alpha   90.00
_cell.angle_beta   90.00
_cell.angle_gamma   90.00
#
_symmetry.space_group_name_H-M   'P 1'
#
loop_
_entity.id
_entity.type
_entity.pdbx_description
1 polymer ?
#
loop_
_entity_poly.entity_id
_entity_poly.type
_entity_poly.pdbx_seq_one_letter_code
_entity_poly.pdbx_strand_id
1 'polypeptide(L)'
;AAKAAEEGLKAQQAAHMGAMIMSIAGGADIHTCATPLPLPPHGPGLVIDGSKTVFINGLPACRLGDTIVEALGPPNKIISGETSVIIGG
;
A
#
# COMPACT_ATOMS: atom_id res chain seq x y z
N ALA A 1 21.24 10.09 -22.30
CA ALA A 1 20.02 9.86 -23.11
C ALA A 1 19.31 8.56 -22.71
N ALA A 2 19.91 7.38 -22.91
CA ALA A 2 19.27 6.09 -22.61
C ALA A 2 18.81 5.93 -21.14
N LYS A 3 19.68 6.21 -20.16
CA LYS A 3 19.34 6.14 -18.73
C LYS A 3 18.14 7.04 -18.35
N ALA A 4 18.11 8.26 -18.86
CA ALA A 4 17.01 9.20 -18.60
C ALA A 4 15.68 8.72 -19.21
N ALA A 5 15.72 8.09 -20.40
CA ALA A 5 14.53 7.50 -21.01
C ALA A 5 14.01 6.28 -20.22
N GLU A 6 14.93 5.43 -19.74
CA GLU A 6 14.59 4.28 -18.90
C GLU A 6 13.99 4.71 -17.55
N GLU A 7 14.58 5.69 -16.88
CA GLU A 7 14.08 6.26 -15.63
C GLU A 7 12.71 6.93 -15.83
N GLY A 8 12.51 7.61 -16.96
CA GLY A 8 11.21 8.17 -17.33
C GLY A 8 10.13 7.11 -17.50
N LEU A 9 10.44 5.99 -18.15
CA LEU A 9 9.50 4.88 -18.33
C LEU A 9 9.14 4.23 -16.99
N LYS A 10 10.15 4.00 -16.13
CA LYS A 10 9.94 3.49 -14.76
C LYS A 10 9.03 4.41 -13.95
N ALA A 11 9.24 5.72 -14.03
CA ALA A 11 8.39 6.72 -13.38
C ALA A 11 6.94 6.69 -13.91
N GLN A 12 6.74 6.53 -15.21
CA GLN A 12 5.40 6.39 -15.79
C GLN A 12 4.72 5.10 -15.34
N GLN A 13 5.43 3.98 -15.33
CA GLN A 13 4.91 2.70 -14.85
C GLN A 13 4.55 2.76 -13.36
N ALA A 14 5.39 3.40 -12.54
CA ALA A 14 5.12 3.67 -11.13
C ALA A 14 3.83 4.46 -10.92
N ALA A 15 3.67 5.54 -11.68
CA ALA A 15 2.48 6.37 -11.60
C ALA A 15 1.23 5.59 -12.04
N HIS A 16 1.35 4.76 -13.08
CA HIS A 16 0.25 3.91 -13.53
C HIS A 16 -0.14 2.88 -12.47
N MET A 17 0.83 2.14 -11.92
CA MET A 17 0.57 1.16 -10.86
C MET A 17 0.03 1.82 -9.60
N GLY A 18 0.55 2.98 -9.22
CA GLY A 18 0.07 3.74 -8.07
C GLY A 18 -1.38 4.21 -8.25
N ALA A 19 -1.72 4.72 -9.44
CA ALA A 19 -3.10 5.09 -9.76
C ALA A 19 -4.04 3.88 -9.75
N MET A 20 -3.57 2.72 -10.22
CA MET A 20 -4.33 1.47 -10.14
C MET A 20 -4.62 1.09 -8.69
N ILE A 21 -3.62 1.08 -7.79
CA ILE A 21 -3.85 0.78 -6.37
C ILE A 21 -4.85 1.76 -5.73
N MET A 22 -4.72 3.07 -5.97
CA MET A 22 -5.65 4.07 -5.43
C MET A 22 -7.08 3.92 -5.96
N SER A 23 -7.24 3.54 -7.23
CA SER A 23 -8.56 3.35 -7.82
C SER A 23 -9.24 2.07 -7.36
N ILE A 24 -8.50 0.97 -7.16
CA ILE A 24 -9.07 -0.30 -6.70
C ILE A 24 -9.25 -0.35 -5.18
N ALA A 25 -8.56 0.49 -4.41
CA ALA A 25 -8.66 0.51 -2.95
C ALA A 25 -10.12 0.67 -2.49
N GLY A 26 -10.94 1.43 -3.24
CA GLY A 26 -12.38 1.50 -2.97
C GLY A 26 -12.73 1.98 -1.56
N GLY A 27 -11.86 2.77 -0.93
CA GLY A 27 -11.99 3.24 0.45
C GLY A 27 -11.32 2.35 1.51
N ALA A 28 -10.70 1.23 1.13
CA ALA A 28 -9.86 0.44 2.02
C ALA A 28 -8.58 1.20 2.39
N ASP A 29 -7.95 0.80 3.49
CA ASP A 29 -6.78 1.49 4.02
C ASP A 29 -5.58 1.40 3.07
N ILE A 30 -4.97 2.57 2.86
CA ILE A 30 -3.81 2.74 1.99
C ILE A 30 -2.57 3.11 2.80
N HIS A 31 -1.43 2.64 2.33
CA HIS A 31 -0.11 3.02 2.82
C HIS A 31 0.58 3.86 1.75
N THR A 32 1.38 4.85 2.13
CA THR A 32 2.26 5.55 1.17
C THR A 32 3.70 5.34 1.59
N CYS A 33 4.45 4.59 0.80
CA CYS A 33 5.85 4.31 1.05
C CYS A 33 6.73 5.25 0.23
N ALA A 34 7.44 6.14 0.92
CA ALA A 34 8.35 7.10 0.29
C ALA A 34 9.77 6.54 0.09
N THR A 35 10.01 5.26 0.42
CA THR A 35 11.32 4.63 0.28
C THR A 35 11.79 4.69 -1.17
N PRO A 36 12.95 5.32 -1.44
CA PRO A 36 13.54 5.36 -2.77
C PRO A 36 14.31 4.05 -3.03
N LEU A 37 14.03 3.36 -4.14
CA LEU A 37 14.73 2.12 -4.52
C LEU A 37 14.89 2.04 -6.05
N PRO A 38 16.06 2.50 -6.55
CA PRO A 38 16.19 3.74 -7.34
C PRO A 38 14.93 4.65 -7.47
N LEU A 39 15.02 5.83 -8.09
CA LEU A 39 13.80 6.58 -8.43
C LEU A 39 13.00 5.77 -9.47
N PRO A 40 11.67 5.61 -9.35
CA PRO A 40 10.70 6.23 -8.44
C PRO A 40 10.49 5.52 -7.08
N PRO A 41 9.90 6.20 -6.06
CA PRO A 41 9.62 5.58 -4.76
C PRO A 41 8.62 4.42 -4.88
N HIS A 42 8.58 3.56 -3.85
CA HIS A 42 7.67 2.41 -3.80
C HIS A 42 6.19 2.77 -4.05
N GLY A 43 5.79 3.97 -3.63
CA GLY A 43 4.48 4.53 -3.93
C GLY A 43 3.40 4.02 -3.00
N PRO A 44 2.13 4.09 -3.42
CA PRO A 44 1.03 3.66 -2.59
C PRO A 44 1.00 2.14 -2.44
N GLY A 45 0.45 1.66 -1.33
CA GLY A 45 0.10 0.28 -1.10
C GLY A 45 -1.29 0.14 -0.52
N LEU A 46 -1.82 -1.08 -0.57
CA LEU A 46 -3.15 -1.45 -0.11
C LEU A 46 -3.05 -2.61 0.88
N VAL A 47 -3.82 -2.56 1.96
CA VAL A 47 -3.95 -3.70 2.87
C VAL A 47 -4.80 -4.79 2.23
N ILE A 48 -4.30 -6.04 2.20
CA ILE A 48 -4.92 -7.15 1.44
C ILE A 48 -5.54 -8.25 2.30
N ASP A 49 -5.26 -8.27 3.60
CA ASP A 49 -5.61 -9.37 4.52
C ASP A 49 -6.15 -8.86 5.87
N GLY A 50 -6.98 -7.81 5.81
CA GLY A 50 -7.68 -7.25 6.97
C GLY A 50 -8.58 -8.24 7.73
N SER A 51 -9.26 -7.76 8.77
CA SER A 51 -10.08 -8.58 9.65
C SER A 51 -11.16 -9.38 8.92
N LYS A 52 -11.30 -10.67 9.27
CA LYS A 52 -12.34 -11.56 8.73
C LYS A 52 -13.68 -11.42 9.45
N THR A 53 -13.69 -10.77 10.61
CA THR A 53 -14.85 -10.72 11.53
C THR A 53 -15.32 -9.31 11.83
N VAL A 54 -14.47 -8.30 11.67
CA VAL A 54 -14.80 -6.90 11.96
C VAL A 54 -14.72 -6.08 10.68
N PHE A 55 -15.83 -5.43 10.34
CA PHE A 55 -15.95 -4.56 9.19
C PHE A 55 -16.26 -3.14 9.64
N ILE A 56 -15.57 -2.16 9.06
CA ILE A 56 -15.82 -0.72 9.25
C ILE A 56 -16.31 -0.17 7.90
N ASN A 57 -17.50 0.42 7.89
CA ASN A 57 -18.15 0.88 6.66
C ASN A 57 -18.26 -0.20 5.56
N GLY A 58 -18.42 -1.46 5.96
CA GLY A 58 -18.51 -2.60 5.03
C GLY A 58 -17.18 -3.13 4.49
N LEU A 59 -16.05 -2.57 4.93
CA LEU A 59 -14.70 -3.01 4.54
C LEU A 59 -14.00 -3.73 5.71
N PRO A 60 -13.17 -4.76 5.45
CA PRO A 60 -12.36 -5.41 6.49
C PRO A 60 -11.51 -4.40 7.26
N ALA A 61 -11.61 -4.40 8.59
CA ALA A 61 -10.81 -3.48 9.41
C ALA A 61 -9.33 -3.91 9.43
N CYS A 62 -8.42 -2.96 9.23
CA CYS A 62 -6.97 -3.21 9.29
C CYS A 62 -6.44 -3.26 10.72
N ARG A 63 -5.38 -4.05 10.93
CA ARG A 63 -4.86 -4.43 12.24
C ARG A 63 -3.34 -4.53 12.23
N LEU A 64 -2.78 -4.57 13.43
CA LEU A 64 -1.38 -4.95 13.63
C LEU A 64 -1.10 -6.31 12.98
N GLY A 65 -0.07 -6.38 12.13
CA GLY A 65 0.37 -7.59 11.45
C GLY A 65 -0.24 -7.83 10.06
N ASP A 66 -1.26 -7.05 9.66
CA ASP A 66 -1.83 -7.14 8.32
C ASP A 66 -0.79 -6.69 7.27
N THR A 67 -0.88 -7.28 6.08
CA THR A 67 -0.01 -7.14 4.91
C THR A 67 -0.45 -5.98 4.03
N ILE A 68 0.51 -5.13 3.70
CA ILE A 68 0.41 -4.08 2.71
C ILE A 68 1.14 -4.55 1.46
N VAL A 69 0.49 -4.49 0.30
CA VAL A 69 1.14 -4.67 -1.01
C VAL A 69 1.34 -3.29 -1.64
N GLU A 70 2.59 -2.94 -1.93
CA GLU A 70 2.98 -1.65 -2.51
C GLU A 70 3.05 -1.70 -4.04
N ALA A 71 2.96 -0.55 -4.69
CA ALA A 71 3.01 -0.46 -6.15
C ALA A 71 4.34 -0.98 -6.72
N LEU A 72 5.47 -0.62 -6.11
CA LEU A 72 6.81 -0.99 -6.60
C LEU A 72 7.73 -1.58 -5.52
N GLY A 73 7.24 -1.70 -4.29
CA GLY A 73 8.00 -2.20 -3.15
C GLY A 73 7.69 -3.66 -2.80
N PRO A 74 8.50 -4.29 -1.94
CA PRO A 74 8.14 -5.56 -1.31
C PRO A 74 6.91 -5.37 -0.41
N PRO A 75 6.18 -6.45 -0.07
CA PRO A 75 5.11 -6.37 0.90
C PRO A 75 5.62 -5.87 2.26
N ASN A 76 4.81 -5.04 2.91
CA ASN A 76 5.06 -4.49 4.24
C ASN A 76 4.05 -4.99 5.26
N LYS A 77 4.34 -4.75 6.54
CA LYS A 77 3.45 -5.07 7.67
C LYS A 77 3.05 -3.82 8.42
N ILE A 78 1.81 -3.78 8.89
CA ILE A 78 1.40 -2.82 9.91
C ILE A 78 2.08 -3.21 11.21
N ILE A 79 3.00 -2.39 11.70
CA ILE A 79 3.83 -2.69 12.89
C ILE A 79 3.33 -2.05 14.19
N SER A 80 2.36 -1.15 14.10
CA SER A 80 1.79 -0.46 15.26
C SER A 80 0.37 -0.02 14.97
N GLY A 81 -0.47 -0.07 16.00
CA GLY A 81 -1.80 0.52 16.04
C GLY A 81 -2.05 1.16 17.40
N GLU A 82 -3.30 1.57 17.66
CA GLU A 82 -3.70 2.08 18.97
C GLU A 82 -3.66 0.97 20.03
N THR A 83 -2.85 1.15 21.08
CA THR A 83 -2.56 0.09 22.08
C THR A 83 -3.76 -0.31 22.92
N SER A 84 -4.76 0.57 23.05
CA SER A 84 -5.98 0.29 23.81
C SER A 84 -7.07 -0.43 23.01
N VAL A 85 -6.89 -0.60 21.69
CA VAL A 85 -7.91 -1.12 20.78
C VAL A 85 -7.41 -2.40 20.11
N ILE A 86 -8.12 -3.50 20.36
CA ILE A 86 -7.88 -4.80 19.71
C ILE A 86 -9.08 -5.13 18.81
N ILE A 87 -8.80 -5.40 17.53
CA ILE A 87 -9.83 -5.65 16.50
C ILE A 87 -9.91 -7.14 16.21
N GLY A 88 -11.08 -7.73 16.44
CA GLY A 88 -11.38 -9.11 16.02
C GLY A 88 -10.89 -10.21 16.98
N GLY A 89 -10.39 -9.83 18.17
CA GLY A 89 -9.90 -10.74 19.20
C GLY A 89 -8.38 -10.88 19.20
#